data_AF-T2S8Y5-F1
#
_entry.id   AF-T2S8Y5-F1
#
_cell.length_a   1.000
_cell.length_b   1.000
_cell.length_c   1.000
_cell.angle_alpha   90.00
_cell.angle_beta   90.00
_cell.angle_gamma   90.00
#
_symmetry.space_group_name_H-M   'P 1'
#
loop_
_entity.id
_entity.type
_entity.pdbx_description
1 polymer ?
#
loop_
_entity_poly.entity_id
_entity_poly.type
_entity_poly.pdbx_seq_one_letter_code
_entity_poly.pdbx_strand_id
1 'polypeptide(L)'
;MRGFKIFSGSAHPAFGKEVSKHLGIPLSKAMIGKFSDGEINIQISESVRGKDIFIIQPTCVPVNDNLMELLVMVDALRRSSANSITAVLPYFGYARQDRKAAPRVPITAKMVANLMQEVGIERIITMDLHAGQIQGFFDVPVDNLYGSIVFRDYIRSKALKNPVIASPDVGGVTRARYFANQMGLDLIIVDKRREKANESEVMNIIGSAKDRDVILVDDMIDTAGTICKAALALKEQGATSVMALGTHAVLSGNAIKRIKESALDEVVVTNSIPLAQKCDKITTLSVAPLFAEVIRRIYHNESVQSLFT
;
A
#
# COMPACT_ATOMS: atom_id res chain seq x y z
N MET A 1 -11.39 -17.60 27.60
CA MET A 1 -11.24 -17.47 26.13
C MET A 1 -10.02 -16.62 25.83
N ARG A 2 -9.11 -17.10 24.96
CA ARG A 2 -8.15 -16.20 24.28
C ARG A 2 -8.97 -15.08 23.63
N GLY A 3 -8.50 -13.86 23.72
CA GLY A 3 -9.14 -12.70 23.11
C GLY A 3 -8.07 -11.91 22.39
N PHE A 4 -8.44 -11.18 21.35
CA PHE A 4 -7.51 -10.34 20.63
C PHE A 4 -7.69 -8.86 20.98
N LYS A 5 -6.65 -8.08 20.74
CA LYS A 5 -6.62 -6.62 20.91
C LYS A 5 -6.02 -5.98 19.67
N ILE A 6 -6.55 -4.81 19.33
CA ILE A 6 -6.05 -4.00 18.22
C ILE A 6 -5.50 -2.71 18.78
N PHE A 7 -4.27 -2.43 18.40
CA PHE A 7 -3.64 -1.13 18.61
C PHE A 7 -3.45 -0.44 17.27
N SER A 8 -3.44 0.89 17.29
CA SER A 8 -3.00 1.70 16.17
C SER A 8 -1.85 2.56 16.66
N GLY A 9 -0.76 2.62 15.89
CA GLY A 9 0.23 3.66 16.12
C GLY A 9 -0.23 5.00 15.53
N SER A 10 0.68 5.97 15.54
CA SER A 10 0.48 7.35 15.14
C SER A 10 0.46 7.55 13.62
N ALA A 11 0.90 6.57 12.83
CA ALA A 11 1.00 6.70 11.38
C ALA A 11 -0.36 6.83 10.69
N HIS A 12 -1.38 6.07 11.12
CA HIS A 12 -2.72 6.20 10.56
C HIS A 12 -3.87 5.88 11.56
N PRO A 13 -4.09 6.72 12.59
CA PRO A 13 -5.09 6.45 13.63
C PRO A 13 -6.52 6.33 13.10
N ALA A 14 -6.85 7.05 12.03
CA ALA A 14 -8.16 6.98 11.39
C ALA A 14 -8.43 5.59 10.79
N PHE A 15 -7.44 4.99 10.12
CA PHE A 15 -7.55 3.64 9.57
C PHE A 15 -7.71 2.59 10.67
N GLY A 16 -6.93 2.71 11.76
CA GLY A 16 -7.09 1.84 12.92
C GLY A 16 -8.51 1.90 13.52
N LYS A 17 -9.09 3.09 13.63
CA LYS A 17 -10.47 3.27 14.10
C LYS A 17 -11.47 2.61 13.17
N GLU A 18 -11.30 2.77 11.86
CA GLU A 18 -12.17 2.17 10.85
C GLU A 18 -12.14 0.64 10.90
N VAL A 19 -10.94 0.04 10.94
CA VAL A 19 -10.76 -1.42 11.08
C VAL A 19 -11.42 -1.92 12.38
N SER A 20 -11.21 -1.24 13.50
CA SER A 20 -11.82 -1.61 14.79
C SER A 20 -13.35 -1.58 14.75
N LYS A 21 -13.93 -0.61 14.03
CA LYS A 21 -15.39 -0.49 13.83
C LYS A 21 -15.93 -1.67 13.02
N HIS A 22 -15.24 -2.08 11.97
CA HIS A 22 -15.64 -3.26 11.17
C HIS A 22 -15.56 -4.56 11.97
N LEU A 23 -14.63 -4.67 12.92
CA LEU A 23 -14.49 -5.83 13.79
C LEU A 23 -15.43 -5.81 15.01
N GLY A 24 -16.15 -4.71 15.23
CA GLY A 24 -17.05 -4.56 16.38
C GLY A 24 -16.33 -4.53 17.73
N ILE A 25 -15.04 -4.18 17.77
CA ILE A 25 -14.25 -4.08 19.00
C ILE A 25 -13.61 -2.69 19.12
N PRO A 26 -13.43 -2.15 20.34
CA PRO A 26 -12.75 -0.88 20.52
C PRO A 26 -11.24 -1.01 20.25
N LEU A 27 -10.64 0.05 19.72
CA LEU A 27 -9.17 0.19 19.75
C LEU A 27 -8.67 0.18 21.19
N SER A 28 -7.63 -0.61 21.42
CA SER A 28 -6.92 -0.66 22.69
C SER A 28 -6.10 0.61 22.90
N LYS A 29 -5.95 1.03 24.15
CA LYS A 29 -5.30 2.29 24.50
C LYS A 29 -3.80 2.10 24.69
N ALA A 30 -3.03 2.90 23.99
CA ALA A 30 -1.60 3.10 24.24
C ALA A 30 -1.32 4.61 24.23
N MET A 31 -0.50 5.05 25.16
CA MET A 31 0.07 6.40 25.11
C MET A 31 1.30 6.34 24.22
N ILE A 32 1.28 7.14 23.16
CA ILE A 32 2.33 7.22 22.16
C ILE A 32 2.76 8.67 22.11
N GLY A 33 4.03 8.92 22.34
CA GLY A 33 4.60 10.26 22.36
C GLY A 33 6.08 10.25 22.05
N LYS A 34 6.69 11.42 22.19
CA LYS A 34 8.13 11.61 22.09
C LYS A 34 8.62 12.42 23.28
N PHE A 35 9.82 12.12 23.75
CA PHE A 35 10.55 13.00 24.63
C PHE A 35 10.99 14.27 23.88
N SER A 36 11.50 15.27 24.61
CA SER A 36 11.90 16.56 24.02
C SER A 36 13.04 16.46 23.00
N ASP A 37 13.84 15.40 23.07
CA ASP A 37 14.93 15.08 22.13
C ASP A 37 14.47 14.25 20.92
N GLY A 38 13.19 13.86 20.86
CA GLY A 38 12.59 13.11 19.77
C GLY A 38 12.56 11.59 19.96
N GLU A 39 13.10 11.05 21.06
CA GLU A 39 13.01 9.62 21.37
C GLU A 39 11.55 9.18 21.57
N ILE A 40 11.20 8.04 20.99
CA ILE A 40 9.83 7.51 21.04
C ILE A 40 9.56 6.92 22.42
N ASN A 41 8.45 7.34 23.03
CA ASN A 41 7.96 6.83 24.31
C ASN A 41 6.59 6.18 24.11
N ILE A 42 6.48 4.90 24.50
CA ILE A 42 5.23 4.13 24.41
C ILE A 42 4.90 3.51 25.75
N GLN A 43 3.65 3.67 26.17
CA GLN A 43 3.09 2.98 27.33
C GLN A 43 1.76 2.32 26.97
N ILE A 44 1.70 0.99 27.11
CA ILE A 44 0.46 0.23 26.95
C ILE A 44 -0.44 0.47 28.16
N SER A 45 -1.65 0.98 27.95
CA SER A 45 -2.51 1.46 29.04
C SER A 45 -3.40 0.38 29.68
N GLU A 46 -3.35 -0.86 29.17
CA GLU A 46 -4.18 -1.96 29.63
C GLU A 46 -3.48 -3.32 29.53
N SER A 47 -3.98 -4.32 30.24
CA SER A 47 -3.38 -5.66 30.23
C SER A 47 -3.53 -6.34 28.86
N VAL A 48 -2.41 -6.81 28.33
CA VAL A 48 -2.30 -7.58 27.08
C VAL A 48 -1.86 -9.04 27.32
N ARG A 49 -1.73 -9.44 28.59
CA ARG A 49 -1.21 -10.76 28.97
C ARG A 49 -2.04 -11.88 28.35
N GLY A 50 -1.39 -12.75 27.58
CA GLY A 50 -2.00 -13.91 26.93
C GLY A 50 -3.00 -13.56 25.83
N LYS A 51 -3.00 -12.30 25.33
CA LYS A 51 -3.88 -11.85 24.24
C LYS A 51 -3.14 -11.87 22.91
N ASP A 52 -3.89 -12.10 21.83
CA ASP A 52 -3.38 -11.98 20.47
C ASP A 52 -3.45 -10.51 20.04
N ILE A 53 -2.33 -9.95 19.61
CA ILE A 53 -2.21 -8.52 19.37
C ILE A 53 -2.06 -8.25 17.88
N PHE A 54 -2.83 -7.28 17.38
CA PHE A 54 -2.71 -6.74 16.04
C PHE A 54 -2.33 -5.26 16.15
N ILE A 55 -1.22 -4.86 15.51
CA ILE A 55 -0.73 -3.47 15.54
C ILE A 55 -0.88 -2.89 14.14
N ILE A 56 -1.75 -1.89 13.99
CA ILE A 56 -1.96 -1.18 12.73
C ILE A 56 -0.97 -0.01 12.65
N GLN A 57 0.00 -0.12 11.76
CA GLN A 57 1.04 0.90 11.59
C GLN A 57 1.64 0.86 10.17
N PRO A 58 1.12 1.60 9.18
CA PRO A 58 1.83 1.77 7.92
C PRO A 58 3.16 2.47 8.16
N THR A 59 4.25 2.00 7.53
CA THR A 59 5.59 2.62 7.64
C THR A 59 5.78 3.71 6.58
N CYS A 60 4.81 4.62 6.48
CA CYS A 60 4.82 5.80 5.61
C CYS A 60 5.57 6.98 6.24
N VAL A 61 5.64 8.12 5.57
CA VAL A 61 6.33 9.33 6.07
C VAL A 61 5.70 9.80 7.40
N PRO A 62 6.49 10.15 8.44
CA PRO A 62 7.95 9.99 8.55
C PRO A 62 8.36 8.52 8.76
N VAL A 63 9.08 7.96 7.77
CA VAL A 63 9.28 6.50 7.63
C VAL A 63 10.03 5.90 8.82
N ASN A 64 11.11 6.54 9.24
CA ASN A 64 11.97 6.04 10.31
C ASN A 64 11.26 6.07 11.67
N ASP A 65 10.57 7.15 11.96
CA ASP A 65 9.82 7.31 13.20
C ASP A 65 8.69 6.29 13.28
N ASN A 66 7.92 6.14 12.21
CA ASN A 66 6.82 5.17 12.18
C ASN A 66 7.31 3.71 12.28
N LEU A 67 8.47 3.40 11.67
CA LEU A 67 9.12 2.10 11.83
C LEU A 67 9.60 1.89 13.26
N MET A 68 10.33 2.86 13.84
CA MET A 68 10.82 2.74 15.21
C MET A 68 9.68 2.67 16.22
N GLU A 69 8.59 3.41 16.00
CA GLU A 69 7.38 3.35 16.83
C GLU A 69 6.79 1.95 16.84
N LEU A 70 6.67 1.30 15.67
CA LEU A 70 6.22 -0.08 15.57
C LEU A 70 7.13 -1.01 16.40
N LEU A 71 8.46 -0.91 16.21
CA LEU A 71 9.41 -1.79 16.90
C LEU A 71 9.35 -1.60 18.42
N VAL A 72 9.33 -0.36 18.91
CA VAL A 72 9.19 -0.04 20.34
C VAL A 72 7.85 -0.54 20.89
N MET A 73 6.77 -0.43 20.12
CA MET A 73 5.46 -0.92 20.52
C MET A 73 5.44 -2.45 20.66
N VAL A 74 6.07 -3.16 19.72
CA VAL A 74 6.20 -4.63 19.77
C VAL A 74 7.00 -5.05 20.99
N ASP A 75 8.14 -4.40 21.27
CA ASP A 75 8.96 -4.71 22.46
C ASP A 75 8.14 -4.53 23.76
N ALA A 76 7.40 -3.43 23.88
CA ALA A 76 6.55 -3.16 25.04
C ALA A 76 5.45 -4.23 25.23
N LEU A 77 4.79 -4.65 24.14
CA LEU A 77 3.75 -5.68 24.15
C LEU A 77 4.31 -7.07 24.49
N ARG A 78 5.49 -7.42 23.93
CA ARG A 78 6.19 -8.68 24.20
C ARG A 78 6.60 -8.77 25.67
N ARG A 79 7.21 -7.71 26.23
CA ARG A 79 7.54 -7.63 27.67
C ARG A 79 6.31 -7.66 28.57
N SER A 80 5.18 -7.18 28.05
CA SER A 80 3.86 -7.27 28.71
C SER A 80 3.17 -8.63 28.54
N SER A 81 3.89 -9.64 28.05
CA SER A 81 3.43 -11.04 27.91
C SER A 81 2.24 -11.24 26.97
N ALA A 82 2.18 -10.48 25.87
CA ALA A 82 1.31 -10.80 24.75
C ALA A 82 1.51 -12.27 24.29
N ASN A 83 0.45 -12.91 23.80
CA ASN A 83 0.53 -14.30 23.33
C ASN A 83 1.13 -14.42 21.94
N SER A 84 0.76 -13.51 21.04
CA SER A 84 1.30 -13.39 19.68
C SER A 84 1.17 -11.95 19.21
N ILE A 85 2.08 -11.48 18.37
CA ILE A 85 2.06 -10.11 17.85
C ILE A 85 2.08 -10.15 16.32
N THR A 86 1.00 -9.65 15.70
CA THR A 86 0.86 -9.51 14.25
C THR A 86 0.97 -8.03 13.88
N ALA A 87 1.90 -7.69 12.98
CA ALA A 87 2.01 -6.35 12.44
C ALA A 87 1.08 -6.20 11.22
N VAL A 88 0.19 -5.22 11.29
CA VAL A 88 -0.73 -4.85 10.22
C VAL A 88 -0.17 -3.59 9.56
N LEU A 89 0.40 -3.77 8.38
CA LEU A 89 1.16 -2.76 7.63
C LEU A 89 0.44 -2.45 6.31
N PRO A 90 -0.62 -1.60 6.29
CA PRO A 90 -1.31 -1.28 5.05
C PRO A 90 -0.39 -0.76 3.94
N TYR A 91 0.73 -0.15 4.32
CA TYR A 91 1.84 0.17 3.45
C TYR A 91 3.16 -0.23 4.11
N PHE A 92 3.99 -1.00 3.38
CA PHE A 92 5.34 -1.38 3.79
C PHE A 92 6.37 -0.43 3.15
N GLY A 93 6.84 0.53 3.94
CA GLY A 93 7.98 1.38 3.59
C GLY A 93 9.25 0.57 3.32
N TYR A 94 10.21 1.17 2.61
CA TYR A 94 11.42 0.52 2.12
C TYR A 94 11.25 -0.61 1.11
N ALA A 95 10.03 -0.99 0.73
CA ALA A 95 9.76 -2.07 -0.24
C ALA A 95 10.47 -1.91 -1.59
N ARG A 96 10.80 -0.68 -2.01
CA ARG A 96 11.55 -0.41 -3.26
C ARG A 96 13.04 -0.74 -3.20
N GLN A 97 13.57 -1.00 -2.00
CA GLN A 97 14.97 -1.37 -1.77
C GLN A 97 15.06 -2.88 -1.49
N ASP A 98 14.58 -3.67 -2.45
CA ASP A 98 14.37 -5.12 -2.41
C ASP A 98 15.53 -5.93 -3.02
N ARG A 99 16.47 -5.29 -3.70
CA ARG A 99 17.63 -5.96 -4.31
C ARG A 99 18.84 -5.04 -4.40
N LYS A 100 20.02 -5.64 -4.61
CA LYS A 100 21.23 -4.88 -4.94
C LYS A 100 21.21 -4.45 -6.40
N ALA A 101 20.59 -3.30 -6.68
CA ALA A 101 20.56 -2.71 -8.03
C ALA A 101 21.92 -2.14 -8.47
N ALA A 102 22.86 -1.94 -7.53
CA ALA A 102 24.22 -1.50 -7.78
C ALA A 102 25.20 -2.12 -6.76
N PRO A 103 26.52 -2.10 -7.00
CA PRO A 103 27.50 -2.49 -6.00
C PRO A 103 27.39 -1.65 -4.72
N ARG A 104 27.57 -2.28 -3.55
CA ARG A 104 27.65 -1.63 -2.23
C ARG A 104 26.40 -0.87 -1.76
N VAL A 105 25.20 -1.30 -2.19
CA VAL A 105 23.92 -0.79 -1.67
C VAL A 105 23.27 -1.78 -0.70
N PRO A 106 22.44 -1.32 0.26
CA PRO A 106 21.69 -2.21 1.16
C PRO A 106 20.51 -2.87 0.45
N ILE A 107 20.01 -3.97 1.04
CA ILE A 107 18.66 -4.50 0.77
C ILE A 107 17.81 -4.13 1.98
N THR A 108 17.38 -2.87 2.03
CA THR A 108 16.76 -2.30 3.24
C THR A 108 15.43 -2.96 3.56
N ALA A 109 14.67 -3.43 2.57
CA ALA A 109 13.46 -4.23 2.82
C ALA A 109 13.76 -5.51 3.63
N LYS A 110 14.86 -6.22 3.33
CA LYS A 110 15.30 -7.40 4.10
C LYS A 110 15.82 -7.01 5.49
N MET A 111 16.56 -5.92 5.59
CA MET A 111 17.02 -5.41 6.89
C MET A 111 15.83 -5.08 7.81
N VAL A 112 14.80 -4.39 7.30
CA VAL A 112 13.58 -4.06 8.03
C VAL A 112 12.81 -5.33 8.42
N ALA A 113 12.69 -6.30 7.50
CA ALA A 113 12.08 -7.60 7.81
C ALA A 113 12.80 -8.33 8.95
N ASN A 114 14.15 -8.29 8.99
CA ASN A 114 14.92 -8.85 10.09
C ASN A 114 14.63 -8.14 11.42
N LEU A 115 14.62 -6.80 11.43
CA LEU A 115 14.35 -6.02 12.65
C LEU A 115 12.96 -6.31 13.22
N MET A 116 11.95 -6.38 12.35
CA MET A 116 10.57 -6.70 12.74
C MET A 116 10.46 -8.07 13.40
N GLN A 117 11.14 -9.08 12.85
CA GLN A 117 11.14 -10.43 13.41
C GLN A 117 11.92 -10.51 14.72
N GLU A 118 13.09 -9.88 14.79
CA GLU A 118 13.95 -9.90 15.98
C GLU A 118 13.26 -9.31 17.21
N VAL A 119 12.52 -8.21 17.03
CA VAL A 119 11.77 -7.59 18.14
C VAL A 119 10.59 -8.47 18.61
N GLY A 120 10.10 -9.38 17.76
CA GLY A 120 9.10 -10.39 18.12
C GLY A 120 7.78 -10.29 17.35
N ILE A 121 7.78 -9.76 16.12
CA ILE A 121 6.62 -9.90 15.23
C ILE A 121 6.57 -11.34 14.70
N GLU A 122 5.41 -11.99 14.86
CA GLU A 122 5.18 -13.39 14.50
C GLU A 122 4.37 -13.58 13.22
N ARG A 123 3.83 -12.49 12.66
CA ARG A 123 3.08 -12.47 11.40
C ARG A 123 2.97 -11.06 10.85
N ILE A 124 2.94 -10.95 9.52
CA ILE A 124 2.70 -9.69 8.82
C ILE A 124 1.38 -9.79 8.04
N ILE A 125 0.53 -8.76 8.15
CA ILE A 125 -0.56 -8.51 7.20
C ILE A 125 -0.22 -7.22 6.48
N THR A 126 -0.08 -7.26 5.16
CA THR A 126 0.27 -6.08 4.35
C THR A 126 -0.51 -6.07 3.04
N MET A 127 -0.34 -5.05 2.21
CA MET A 127 -1.03 -4.94 0.93
C MET A 127 -0.08 -4.47 -0.15
N ASP A 128 -0.20 -5.06 -1.35
CA ASP A 128 0.53 -4.73 -2.57
C ASP A 128 2.00 -4.38 -2.34
N LEU A 129 2.75 -5.31 -1.73
CA LEU A 129 4.20 -5.22 -1.68
C LEU A 129 4.78 -4.89 -3.07
N HIS A 130 5.71 -3.94 -3.10
CA HIS A 130 6.32 -3.47 -4.35
C HIS A 130 6.84 -4.63 -5.22
N ALA A 131 7.44 -5.63 -4.57
CA ALA A 131 7.86 -6.88 -5.15
C ALA A 131 7.32 -8.06 -4.33
N GLY A 132 6.65 -9.01 -4.97
CA GLY A 132 6.06 -10.18 -4.30
C GLY A 132 7.10 -11.07 -3.57
N GLN A 133 8.36 -11.01 -4.00
CA GLN A 133 9.50 -11.71 -3.41
C GLN A 133 9.82 -11.23 -1.98
N ILE A 134 9.37 -10.03 -1.58
CA ILE A 134 9.57 -9.50 -0.23
C ILE A 134 8.93 -10.42 0.82
N GLN A 135 7.89 -11.18 0.47
CA GLN A 135 7.34 -12.21 1.37
C GLN A 135 8.41 -13.22 1.81
N GLY A 136 9.35 -13.58 0.93
CA GLY A 136 10.47 -14.46 1.25
C GLY A 136 11.59 -13.80 2.05
N PHE A 137 11.48 -12.52 2.41
CA PHE A 137 12.39 -11.89 3.38
C PHE A 137 11.99 -12.16 4.82
N PHE A 138 10.75 -12.59 5.05
CA PHE A 138 10.24 -12.97 6.36
C PHE A 138 10.25 -14.49 6.49
N ASP A 139 10.72 -14.97 7.64
CA ASP A 139 10.65 -16.37 8.06
C ASP A 139 9.31 -16.65 8.78
N VAL A 140 8.61 -15.59 9.20
CA VAL A 140 7.24 -15.62 9.71
C VAL A 140 6.20 -15.51 8.58
N PRO A 141 4.95 -15.99 8.78
CA PRO A 141 3.90 -15.87 7.78
C PRO A 141 3.62 -14.42 7.36
N VAL A 142 3.41 -14.22 6.06
CA VAL A 142 3.05 -12.92 5.46
C VAL A 142 1.78 -13.08 4.64
N ASP A 143 0.73 -12.37 5.05
CA ASP A 143 -0.50 -12.23 4.29
C ASP A 143 -0.43 -10.93 3.46
N ASN A 144 -0.01 -11.05 2.19
CA ASN A 144 0.03 -9.92 1.25
C ASN A 144 -1.30 -9.79 0.49
N LEU A 145 -2.12 -8.83 0.90
CA LEU A 145 -3.39 -8.49 0.30
C LEU A 145 -3.21 -7.74 -1.03
N TYR A 146 -4.27 -7.72 -1.86
CA TYR A 146 -4.25 -7.04 -3.16
C TYR A 146 -5.33 -5.96 -3.22
N GLY A 147 -4.93 -4.70 -3.44
CA GLY A 147 -5.82 -3.55 -3.61
C GLY A 147 -6.67 -3.63 -4.88
N SER A 148 -6.26 -4.47 -5.83
CA SER A 148 -7.02 -4.78 -7.05
C SER A 148 -8.46 -5.22 -6.77
N ILE A 149 -8.72 -5.91 -5.65
CA ILE A 149 -10.08 -6.31 -5.26
C ILE A 149 -10.99 -5.09 -5.10
N VAL A 150 -10.52 -4.05 -4.40
CA VAL A 150 -11.30 -2.84 -4.14
C VAL A 150 -11.43 -2.00 -5.40
N PHE A 151 -10.38 -1.95 -6.22
CA PHE A 151 -10.42 -1.24 -7.50
C PHE A 151 -11.38 -1.87 -8.52
N ARG A 152 -11.47 -3.21 -8.57
CA ARG A 152 -12.39 -3.94 -9.46
C ARG A 152 -13.83 -3.46 -9.29
N ASP A 153 -14.30 -3.40 -8.06
CA ASP A 153 -15.68 -3.05 -7.75
C ASP A 153 -15.94 -1.57 -8.05
N TYR A 154 -14.96 -0.71 -7.80
CA TYR A 154 -15.01 0.71 -8.18
C TYR A 154 -15.12 0.90 -9.70
N ILE A 155 -14.26 0.27 -10.50
CA ILE A 155 -14.27 0.40 -11.96
C ILE A 155 -15.59 -0.10 -12.55
N ARG A 156 -16.11 -1.23 -12.05
CA ARG A 156 -17.42 -1.76 -12.47
C ARG A 156 -18.54 -0.74 -12.25
N SER A 157 -18.52 -0.03 -11.11
CA SER A 157 -19.51 1.00 -10.80
C SER A 157 -19.46 2.22 -11.73
N LYS A 158 -18.32 2.49 -12.39
CA LYS A 158 -18.16 3.60 -13.34
C LYS A 158 -18.82 3.37 -14.69
N ALA A 159 -19.17 2.13 -15.02
CA ALA A 159 -19.79 1.77 -16.30
C ALA A 159 -19.09 2.37 -17.53
N LEU A 160 -17.74 2.29 -17.55
CA LEU A 160 -16.91 2.77 -18.65
C LEU A 160 -17.31 2.10 -19.97
N LYS A 161 -17.32 2.85 -21.07
CA LYS A 161 -17.88 2.38 -22.35
C LYS A 161 -16.93 1.44 -23.07
N ASN A 162 -15.64 1.75 -23.05
CA ASN A 162 -14.61 0.98 -23.75
C ASN A 162 -13.32 0.90 -22.92
N PRO A 163 -13.36 0.25 -21.75
CA PRO A 163 -12.24 0.25 -20.81
C PRO A 163 -11.06 -0.59 -21.29
N VAL A 164 -9.85 -0.12 -21.01
CA VAL A 164 -8.61 -0.85 -21.26
C VAL A 164 -7.63 -0.60 -20.11
N ILE A 165 -6.92 -1.65 -19.68
CA ILE A 165 -5.89 -1.52 -18.65
C ILE A 165 -4.57 -1.08 -19.29
N ALA A 166 -3.85 -0.18 -18.65
CA ALA A 166 -2.52 0.25 -19.09
C ALA A 166 -1.48 0.11 -17.98
N SER A 167 -0.28 -0.34 -18.35
CA SER A 167 0.90 -0.26 -17.48
C SER A 167 1.64 1.06 -17.74
N PRO A 168 1.91 1.89 -16.72
CA PRO A 168 2.61 3.17 -16.90
C PRO A 168 4.10 3.03 -17.25
N ASP A 169 4.68 1.85 -16.99
CA ASP A 169 6.04 1.47 -17.38
C ASP A 169 6.16 -0.05 -17.56
N VAL A 170 7.36 -0.53 -17.92
CA VAL A 170 7.65 -1.95 -18.13
C VAL A 170 7.64 -2.75 -16.81
N GLY A 171 7.98 -2.12 -15.69
CA GLY A 171 8.04 -2.78 -14.38
C GLY A 171 6.66 -3.18 -13.85
N GLY A 172 5.63 -2.39 -14.14
CA GLY A 172 4.24 -2.64 -13.75
C GLY A 172 3.48 -3.66 -14.61
N VAL A 173 4.07 -4.16 -15.71
CA VAL A 173 3.34 -4.94 -16.73
C VAL A 173 2.70 -6.20 -16.16
N THR A 174 3.39 -6.92 -15.29
CA THR A 174 2.85 -8.15 -14.68
C THR A 174 1.60 -7.86 -13.84
N ARG A 175 1.60 -6.74 -13.09
CA ARG A 175 0.47 -6.29 -12.27
C ARG A 175 -0.69 -5.84 -13.14
N ALA A 176 -0.43 -5.00 -14.13
CA ALA A 176 -1.43 -4.54 -15.09
C ALA A 176 -2.06 -5.71 -15.84
N ARG A 177 -1.26 -6.69 -16.28
CA ARG A 177 -1.74 -7.91 -16.95
C ARG A 177 -2.60 -8.77 -16.05
N TYR A 178 -2.18 -8.99 -14.80
CA TYR A 178 -2.98 -9.75 -13.83
C TYR A 178 -4.36 -9.10 -13.65
N PHE A 179 -4.39 -7.78 -13.47
CA PHE A 179 -5.64 -7.05 -13.30
C PHE A 179 -6.50 -7.03 -14.57
N ALA A 180 -5.89 -6.88 -15.75
CA ALA A 180 -6.56 -6.97 -17.04
C ALA A 180 -7.25 -8.34 -17.23
N ASN A 181 -6.54 -9.43 -16.92
CA ASN A 181 -7.10 -10.78 -16.99
C ASN A 181 -8.27 -10.97 -16.02
N GLN A 182 -8.17 -10.46 -14.79
CA GLN A 182 -9.26 -10.52 -13.80
C GLN A 182 -10.50 -9.72 -14.23
N MET A 183 -10.30 -8.63 -14.96
CA MET A 183 -11.36 -7.78 -15.48
C MET A 183 -11.89 -8.23 -16.86
N GLY A 184 -11.20 -9.15 -17.54
CA GLY A 184 -11.49 -9.55 -18.92
C GLY A 184 -11.24 -8.41 -19.94
N LEU A 185 -10.22 -7.59 -19.71
CA LEU A 185 -9.89 -6.41 -20.52
C LEU A 185 -8.56 -6.56 -21.26
N ASP A 186 -8.40 -5.77 -22.33
CA ASP A 186 -7.13 -5.64 -23.05
C ASP A 186 -6.07 -4.91 -22.20
N LEU A 187 -4.80 -5.04 -22.63
CA LEU A 187 -3.64 -4.41 -22.01
C LEU A 187 -2.90 -3.49 -22.99
N ILE A 188 -2.59 -2.28 -22.53
CA ILE A 188 -1.65 -1.34 -23.15
C ILE A 188 -0.38 -1.25 -22.29
N ILE A 189 0.78 -1.10 -22.93
CA ILE A 189 2.05 -0.90 -22.22
C ILE A 189 2.68 0.41 -22.68
N VAL A 190 3.05 1.24 -21.72
CA VAL A 190 3.83 2.45 -21.97
C VAL A 190 5.31 2.12 -21.77
N ASP A 191 6.05 1.96 -22.88
CA ASP A 191 7.50 1.75 -22.88
C ASP A 191 8.22 3.10 -22.91
N LYS A 192 8.81 3.45 -21.77
CA LYS A 192 9.59 4.66 -21.61
C LYS A 192 11.04 4.39 -21.98
N ARG A 193 11.49 4.93 -23.12
CA ARG A 193 12.91 4.90 -23.50
C ARG A 193 13.59 6.22 -23.19
N ARG A 194 14.80 6.13 -22.64
CA ARG A 194 15.74 7.26 -22.53
C ARG A 194 16.88 7.00 -23.50
N GLU A 195 16.95 7.79 -24.57
CA GLU A 195 18.05 7.65 -25.55
C GLU A 195 19.37 8.19 -25.00
N LYS A 196 19.34 9.25 -24.16
CA LYS A 196 20.49 9.73 -23.36
C LYS A 196 20.07 10.34 -22.02
N ALA A 197 21.00 10.40 -21.07
CA ALA A 197 20.87 11.26 -19.90
C ALA A 197 20.89 12.72 -20.40
N ASN A 198 19.75 13.43 -20.29
CA ASN A 198 19.47 14.82 -20.71
C ASN A 198 18.69 15.02 -22.03
N GLU A 199 18.21 13.97 -22.69
CA GLU A 199 17.29 14.10 -23.83
C GLU A 199 15.81 13.88 -23.42
N SER A 200 14.88 14.41 -24.23
CA SER A 200 13.44 14.30 -24.02
C SER A 200 12.99 12.84 -23.95
N GLU A 201 12.20 12.50 -22.94
CA GLU A 201 11.70 11.13 -22.74
C GLU A 201 10.70 10.77 -23.86
N VAL A 202 11.04 9.79 -24.70
CA VAL A 202 10.12 9.26 -25.73
C VAL A 202 9.26 8.17 -25.11
N MET A 203 7.94 8.31 -25.22
CA MET A 203 6.95 7.36 -24.71
C MET A 203 6.40 6.55 -25.87
N ASN A 204 6.83 5.29 -25.98
CA ASN A 204 6.27 4.36 -26.95
C ASN A 204 5.08 3.64 -26.33
N ILE A 205 3.94 3.64 -27.02
CA ILE A 205 2.74 2.95 -26.56
C ILE A 205 2.57 1.67 -27.39
N ILE A 206 2.54 0.54 -26.70
CA ILE A 206 2.28 -0.78 -27.29
C ILE A 206 0.82 -1.12 -27.01
N GLY A 207 0.01 -1.20 -28.07
CA GLY A 207 -1.45 -1.28 -28.01
C GLY A 207 -2.10 -0.04 -28.61
N SER A 208 -3.43 0.07 -28.53
CA SER A 208 -4.18 1.23 -29.03
C SER A 208 -5.00 1.87 -27.93
N ALA A 209 -4.73 3.15 -27.65
CA ALA A 209 -5.48 3.97 -26.71
C ALA A 209 -6.66 4.71 -27.35
N LYS A 210 -6.73 4.74 -28.69
CA LYS A 210 -7.70 5.55 -29.44
C LYS A 210 -9.14 5.13 -29.13
N ASP A 211 -9.97 6.10 -28.78
CA ASP A 211 -11.40 5.94 -28.46
C ASP A 211 -11.65 4.94 -27.30
N ARG A 212 -10.70 4.85 -26.36
CA ARG A 212 -10.78 3.98 -25.17
C ARG A 212 -10.73 4.76 -23.86
N ASP A 213 -11.37 4.19 -22.84
CA ASP A 213 -11.27 4.63 -21.44
C ASP A 213 -10.07 3.93 -20.79
N VAL A 214 -8.93 4.62 -20.68
CA VAL A 214 -7.68 4.00 -20.24
C VAL A 214 -7.55 4.05 -18.72
N ILE A 215 -7.20 2.91 -18.13
CA ILE A 215 -7.01 2.75 -16.69
C ILE A 215 -5.55 2.38 -16.45
N LEU A 216 -4.74 3.36 -16.06
CA LEU A 216 -3.36 3.13 -15.66
C LEU A 216 -3.33 2.45 -14.28
N VAL A 217 -2.50 1.40 -14.12
CA VAL A 217 -2.43 0.63 -12.86
C VAL A 217 -1.00 0.56 -12.35
N ASP A 218 -0.79 0.97 -11.11
CA ASP A 218 0.48 0.85 -10.39
C ASP A 218 0.28 0.42 -8.93
N ASP A 219 1.33 -0.04 -8.24
CA ASP A 219 1.25 -0.34 -6.81
C ASP A 219 1.17 0.94 -5.98
N MET A 220 1.82 2.00 -6.43
CA MET A 220 1.87 3.24 -5.68
C MET A 220 2.12 4.46 -6.56
N ILE A 221 1.59 5.60 -6.13
CA ILE A 221 1.84 6.90 -6.76
C ILE A 221 2.67 7.73 -5.79
N ASP A 222 3.95 7.92 -6.12
CA ASP A 222 4.89 8.69 -5.29
C ASP A 222 5.02 10.12 -5.79
N THR A 223 5.94 10.42 -6.70
CA THR A 223 6.09 11.80 -7.20
C THR A 223 5.08 12.17 -8.29
N ALA A 224 4.21 11.23 -8.67
CA ALA A 224 3.26 11.29 -9.79
C ALA A 224 3.86 11.60 -11.18
N GLY A 225 5.19 11.63 -11.33
CA GLY A 225 5.83 12.00 -12.60
C GLY A 225 5.56 11.02 -13.74
N THR A 226 5.78 9.72 -13.51
CA THR A 226 5.56 8.67 -14.52
C THR A 226 4.10 8.60 -14.94
N ILE A 227 3.18 8.54 -13.96
CA ILE A 227 1.75 8.38 -14.22
C ILE A 227 1.15 9.58 -15.00
N CYS A 228 1.58 10.81 -14.69
CA CYS A 228 1.08 12.00 -15.39
C CYS A 228 1.60 12.07 -16.84
N LYS A 229 2.86 11.68 -17.08
CA LYS A 229 3.42 11.62 -18.44
C LYS A 229 2.78 10.52 -19.28
N ALA A 230 2.55 9.35 -18.69
CA ALA A 230 1.82 8.27 -19.34
C ALA A 230 0.40 8.73 -19.73
N ALA A 231 -0.30 9.43 -18.83
CA ALA A 231 -1.62 9.95 -19.12
C ALA A 231 -1.64 10.96 -20.26
N LEU A 232 -0.67 11.87 -20.31
CA LEU A 232 -0.53 12.82 -21.41
C LEU A 232 -0.33 12.09 -22.75
N ALA A 233 0.62 11.15 -22.81
CA ALA A 233 0.89 10.39 -24.02
C ALA A 233 -0.32 9.57 -24.51
N LEU A 234 -1.09 8.98 -23.58
CA LEU A 234 -2.32 8.25 -23.91
C LEU A 234 -3.42 9.17 -24.45
N LYS A 235 -3.60 10.36 -23.86
CA LYS A 235 -4.53 11.38 -24.37
C LYS A 235 -4.13 11.88 -25.76
N GLU A 236 -2.85 12.11 -26.00
CA GLU A 236 -2.32 12.49 -27.33
C GLU A 236 -2.54 11.41 -28.39
N GLN A 237 -2.61 10.12 -28.00
CA GLN A 237 -3.01 9.02 -28.88
C GLN A 237 -4.53 8.84 -29.03
N GLY A 238 -5.34 9.74 -28.49
CA GLY A 238 -6.80 9.74 -28.66
C GLY A 238 -7.56 8.94 -27.61
N ALA A 239 -6.99 8.70 -26.42
CA ALA A 239 -7.77 8.17 -25.30
C ALA A 239 -8.95 9.08 -24.94
N THR A 240 -10.13 8.48 -24.77
CA THR A 240 -11.34 9.19 -24.36
C THR A 240 -11.20 9.71 -22.93
N SER A 241 -10.83 8.82 -22.02
CA SER A 241 -10.52 9.13 -20.63
C SER A 241 -9.22 8.43 -20.21
N VAL A 242 -8.52 9.00 -19.24
CA VAL A 242 -7.38 8.37 -18.58
C VAL A 242 -7.53 8.55 -17.07
N MET A 243 -7.73 7.44 -16.38
CA MET A 243 -7.67 7.39 -14.92
C MET A 243 -6.45 6.59 -14.45
N ALA A 244 -5.98 6.85 -13.24
CA ALA A 244 -4.89 6.12 -12.63
C ALA A 244 -5.33 5.46 -11.33
N LEU A 245 -4.91 4.21 -11.13
CA LEU A 245 -5.08 3.45 -9.90
C LEU A 245 -3.71 3.26 -9.26
N GLY A 246 -3.60 3.58 -7.98
CA GLY A 246 -2.41 3.30 -7.19
C GLY A 246 -2.81 2.84 -5.80
N THR A 247 -2.44 1.63 -5.40
CA THR A 247 -2.80 1.14 -4.06
C THR A 247 -2.33 2.12 -2.98
N HIS A 248 -1.06 2.54 -3.05
CA HIS A 248 -0.48 3.44 -2.04
C HIS A 248 -0.32 4.88 -2.53
N ALA A 249 -0.99 5.80 -1.84
CA ALA A 249 -0.91 7.24 -2.05
C ALA A 249 0.32 7.88 -1.38
N VAL A 250 1.53 7.53 -1.82
CA VAL A 250 2.78 8.08 -1.25
C VAL A 250 2.86 9.60 -1.48
N LEU A 251 2.50 10.05 -2.69
CA LEU A 251 2.24 11.45 -3.05
C LEU A 251 3.29 12.46 -2.56
N SER A 252 4.58 12.14 -2.68
CA SER A 252 5.66 12.98 -2.17
C SER A 252 5.97 14.19 -3.07
N GLY A 253 6.56 15.22 -2.46
CA GLY A 253 6.98 16.44 -3.15
C GLY A 253 5.82 17.11 -3.89
N ASN A 254 5.99 17.33 -5.20
CA ASN A 254 5.02 18.04 -6.04
C ASN A 254 3.91 17.14 -6.63
N ALA A 255 3.69 15.94 -6.09
CA ALA A 255 2.76 14.97 -6.66
C ALA A 255 1.33 15.51 -6.80
N ILE A 256 0.77 16.11 -5.74
CA ILE A 256 -0.58 16.69 -5.77
C ILE A 256 -0.71 17.77 -6.85
N LYS A 257 0.28 18.67 -6.93
CA LYS A 257 0.31 19.73 -7.95
C LYS A 257 0.33 19.13 -9.35
N ARG A 258 1.21 18.15 -9.60
CA ARG A 258 1.30 17.46 -10.89
C ARG A 258 -0.01 16.79 -11.27
N ILE A 259 -0.67 16.11 -10.33
CA ILE A 259 -1.97 15.46 -10.59
C ILE A 259 -3.01 16.50 -11.00
N LYS A 260 -3.12 17.61 -10.27
CA LYS A 260 -4.06 18.70 -10.58
C LYS A 260 -3.86 19.25 -12.00
N GLU A 261 -2.61 19.51 -12.37
CA GLU A 261 -2.22 20.10 -13.65
C GLU A 261 -2.15 19.08 -14.80
N SER A 262 -2.24 17.77 -14.51
CA SER A 262 -2.09 16.71 -15.50
C SER A 262 -3.34 16.46 -16.36
N ALA A 263 -3.14 15.67 -17.42
CA ALA A 263 -4.19 15.17 -18.28
C ALA A 263 -5.01 14.00 -17.69
N LEU A 264 -4.75 13.60 -16.43
CA LEU A 264 -5.56 12.60 -15.72
C LEU A 264 -6.95 13.16 -15.43
N ASP A 265 -7.98 12.36 -15.73
CA ASP A 265 -9.37 12.66 -15.38
C ASP A 265 -9.64 12.33 -13.90
N GLU A 266 -9.04 11.24 -13.40
CA GLU A 266 -9.18 10.80 -12.03
C GLU A 266 -7.97 9.98 -11.56
N VAL A 267 -7.63 10.10 -10.28
CA VAL A 267 -6.64 9.27 -9.59
C VAL A 267 -7.35 8.58 -8.43
N VAL A 268 -7.37 7.26 -8.44
CA VAL A 268 -8.01 6.43 -7.42
C VAL A 268 -6.91 5.75 -6.61
N VAL A 269 -6.96 5.95 -5.29
CA VAL A 269 -6.00 5.38 -4.36
C VAL A 269 -6.70 4.72 -3.19
N THR A 270 -6.00 3.92 -2.39
CA THR A 270 -6.55 3.41 -1.13
C THR A 270 -6.16 4.28 0.06
N ASN A 271 -6.84 4.10 1.19
CA ASN A 271 -6.44 4.68 2.48
C ASN A 271 -5.33 3.87 3.19
N SER A 272 -4.49 3.13 2.47
CA SER A 272 -3.32 2.47 3.06
C SER A 272 -2.28 3.43 3.64
N ILE A 273 -2.25 4.66 3.12
CA ILE A 273 -1.45 5.79 3.62
C ILE A 273 -2.43 6.93 3.89
N PRO A 274 -2.30 7.65 5.03
CA PRO A 274 -3.12 8.83 5.26
C PRO A 274 -2.86 9.90 4.20
N LEU A 275 -3.93 10.42 3.60
CA LEU A 275 -3.80 11.48 2.61
C LEU A 275 -3.44 12.81 3.29
N ALA A 276 -2.25 13.35 2.98
CA ALA A 276 -1.77 14.61 3.57
C ALA A 276 -2.56 15.84 3.09
N GLN A 277 -3.05 15.82 1.85
CA GLN A 277 -3.77 16.94 1.24
C GLN A 277 -4.90 16.45 0.34
N LYS A 278 -6.08 17.06 0.49
CA LYS A 278 -7.22 16.82 -0.40
C LYS A 278 -6.96 17.34 -1.82
N CYS A 279 -7.45 16.61 -2.81
CA CYS A 279 -7.36 16.97 -4.22
C CYS A 279 -8.63 16.48 -4.92
N ASP A 280 -9.28 17.32 -5.72
CA ASP A 280 -10.58 16.99 -6.34
C ASP A 280 -10.47 15.90 -7.40
N LYS A 281 -9.27 15.70 -7.97
CA LYS A 281 -8.96 14.58 -8.87
C LYS A 281 -8.64 13.28 -8.14
N ILE A 282 -8.51 13.29 -6.81
CA ILE A 282 -8.14 12.10 -6.03
C ILE A 282 -9.35 11.53 -5.31
N THR A 283 -9.70 10.31 -5.66
CA THR A 283 -10.69 9.49 -4.95
C THR A 283 -9.97 8.49 -4.06
N THR A 284 -10.30 8.45 -2.77
CA THR A 284 -9.73 7.48 -1.82
C THR A 284 -10.75 6.40 -1.49
N LEU A 285 -10.39 5.14 -1.74
CA LEU A 285 -11.18 3.97 -1.39
C LEU A 285 -10.68 3.36 -0.07
N SER A 286 -11.62 2.92 0.77
CA SER A 286 -11.24 2.26 2.01
C SER A 286 -10.89 0.79 1.78
N VAL A 287 -9.74 0.36 2.33
CA VAL A 287 -9.37 -1.05 2.44
C VAL A 287 -9.58 -1.60 3.86
N ALA A 288 -10.08 -0.77 4.79
CA ALA A 288 -10.33 -1.20 6.16
C ALA A 288 -11.26 -2.42 6.29
N PRO A 289 -12.35 -2.57 5.49
CA PRO A 289 -13.18 -3.78 5.54
C PRO A 289 -12.40 -5.05 5.21
N LEU A 290 -11.49 -4.99 4.23
CA LEU A 290 -10.67 -6.12 3.83
C LEU A 290 -9.67 -6.50 4.93
N PHE A 291 -8.96 -5.52 5.49
CA PHE A 291 -8.05 -5.75 6.61
C PHE A 291 -8.77 -6.29 7.86
N ALA A 292 -9.95 -5.77 8.18
CA ALA A 292 -10.78 -6.27 9.27
C ALA A 292 -11.15 -7.74 9.05
N GLU A 293 -11.61 -8.11 7.87
CA GLU A 293 -11.98 -9.50 7.56
C GLU A 293 -10.77 -10.44 7.63
N VAL A 294 -9.59 -10.01 7.20
CA VAL A 294 -8.35 -10.80 7.32
C VAL A 294 -7.94 -11.00 8.78
N ILE A 295 -7.99 -9.95 9.61
CA ILE A 295 -7.73 -10.05 11.05
C ILE A 295 -8.69 -11.05 11.70
N ARG A 296 -9.99 -10.96 11.36
CA ARG A 296 -11.03 -11.88 11.85
C ARG A 296 -10.68 -13.32 11.49
N ARG A 297 -10.37 -13.59 10.22
CA ARG A 297 -10.03 -14.93 9.73
C ARG A 297 -8.78 -15.50 10.38
N ILE A 298 -7.71 -14.71 10.50
CA ILE A 298 -6.48 -15.14 11.17
C ILE A 298 -6.76 -15.51 12.62
N TYR A 299 -7.52 -14.68 13.34
CA TYR A 299 -7.89 -14.97 14.73
C TYR A 299 -8.73 -16.25 14.87
N HIS A 300 -9.62 -16.52 13.92
CA HIS A 300 -10.45 -17.72 13.89
C HIS A 300 -9.80 -18.94 13.19
N ASN A 301 -8.56 -18.83 12.70
CA ASN A 301 -7.88 -19.84 11.88
C ASN A 301 -8.66 -20.24 10.62
N GLU A 302 -9.37 -19.29 10.01
CA GLU A 302 -10.07 -19.46 8.74
C GLU A 302 -9.17 -19.14 7.55
N SER A 303 -9.48 -19.70 6.38
CA SER A 303 -8.71 -19.44 5.16
C SER A 303 -8.79 -17.99 4.72
N VAL A 304 -7.65 -17.31 4.56
CA VAL A 304 -7.57 -15.97 3.97
C VAL A 304 -7.69 -16.02 2.44
N GLN A 305 -7.28 -17.13 1.82
CA GLN A 305 -7.19 -17.27 0.36
C GLN A 305 -8.53 -17.06 -0.35
N SER A 306 -9.65 -17.42 0.29
CA SER A 306 -10.98 -17.28 -0.31
C SER A 306 -11.43 -15.82 -0.51
N LEU A 307 -10.66 -14.83 -0.04
CA LEU A 307 -10.92 -13.41 -0.31
C LEU A 307 -10.39 -12.96 -1.67
N PHE A 308 -9.49 -13.75 -2.29
CA PHE A 308 -8.83 -13.42 -3.56
C PHE A 308 -9.38 -14.19 -4.76
N THR A 309 -10.27 -15.15 -4.50
CA THR A 309 -10.99 -15.95 -5.50
C THR A 309 -12.41 -15.42 -5.64
#